data_AF-A0A1I0R9L4-F1
#
_entry.id   AF-A0A1I0R9L4-F1
#
_cell.length_a   1.000
_cell.length_b   1.000
_cell.length_c   1.000
_cell.angle_alpha   90.00
_cell.angle_beta   90.00
_cell.angle_gamma   90.00
#
_symmetry.space_group_name_H-M   'P 1'
#
loop_
_entity.id
_entity.type
_entity.pdbx_description
1 polymer ?
#
loop_
_entity_poly.entity_id
_entity_poly.type
_entity_poly.pdbx_seq_one_letter_code
_entity_poly.pdbx_strand_id
1 'polypeptide(L)'
;MMEIQAALIREEGNSIFIQCAPAVALLGVSSFVDHTSGEDEHNFFDKFFRYSVNGIDYTEFAPLTLEQLSGLNFTGNDIVWFELQYYKRQANSHVPLQVNGVSFTPSGQGALKDTPLFAQSIFARFFQAYDIEVVRWYMNVLQKLYEKGIIPNYMDRFDAEKSNADFISFWESIAHFVAYLVIYARKFQAFYKTDFLLSDYLEQRGLAVSEHNSLSEMNELMEHFYQHIAYRGTKHIYDKSELGAAIDGELLRLINYRDDEDELLFNLYKPEHFGWNIGNASPLYKGLHLNDNINKSYETHFDVRDISKYPVFGNVTVARDQEKSVMAINQGGINSSDPAWRIKVDSRLDYEISFFIKTEKDSRLTVGANTFSKTGNPLSCRSYKDGTDTNYFFDGIQLVRDDCYLQVKLFIYNRNRKTFAHDTTEVKQGNDLIFHEDAVYLIPEIRLSGAGKLWGLRILPMQTSYSRGLIQVNNFISVWLRNRNHAYAMEQVKDYITRYLVPYNSWMALSDVGDAGYNELEEAPETFYWLPEAPYCETTAWRPVGPSCELKDLVWEPEIETAYCETREGGPNPKN
;
A
#
# COMPACT_ATOMS: atom_id res chain seq x y z
N MET A 1 2.17 19.78 24.87
CA MET A 1 2.18 20.71 26.02
C MET A 1 0.76 21.24 26.14
N MET A 2 0.08 20.98 27.24
CA MET A 2 -1.35 21.30 27.38
C MET A 2 -1.48 22.78 27.77
N GLU A 3 -1.92 23.63 26.85
CA GLU A 3 -2.34 25.00 27.17
C GLU A 3 -3.70 24.96 27.87
N ILE A 4 -3.83 25.71 28.96
CA ILE A 4 -5.12 25.85 29.66
C ILE A 4 -5.91 26.93 28.95
N GLN A 5 -6.90 26.53 28.14
CA GLN A 5 -7.69 27.45 27.32
C GLN A 5 -9.05 27.78 27.96
N ALA A 6 -9.59 28.96 27.63
CA ALA A 6 -10.95 29.36 27.97
C ALA A 6 -11.98 28.34 27.44
N ALA A 7 -12.94 27.95 28.29
CA ALA A 7 -13.96 26.93 27.97
C ALA A 7 -15.39 27.48 27.97
N LEU A 8 -15.70 28.42 28.86
CA LEU A 8 -17.02 29.05 28.97
C LEU A 8 -16.86 30.53 29.30
N ILE A 9 -17.61 31.39 28.61
CA ILE A 9 -17.66 32.84 28.87
C ILE A 9 -19.08 33.18 29.33
N ARG A 10 -19.20 33.86 30.47
CA ARG A 10 -20.47 34.32 31.05
C ARG A 10 -20.38 35.81 31.35
N GLU A 11 -21.33 36.59 30.85
CA GLU A 11 -21.42 38.02 31.17
C GLU A 11 -22.46 38.27 32.26
N GLU A 12 -22.06 39.03 33.29
CA GLU A 12 -22.92 39.43 34.40
C GLU A 12 -22.70 40.88 34.77
N GLY A 13 -23.67 41.73 34.39
CA GLY A 13 -23.57 43.16 34.60
C GLY A 13 -22.27 43.71 34.00
N ASN A 14 -21.40 44.27 34.85
CA ASN A 14 -20.12 44.84 34.45
C ASN A 14 -18.95 43.83 34.49
N SER A 15 -19.18 42.54 34.79
CA SER A 15 -18.13 41.51 34.82
C SER A 15 -18.30 40.49 33.70
N ILE A 16 -17.17 40.05 33.14
CA ILE A 16 -17.09 38.86 32.28
C ILE A 16 -16.36 37.78 33.08
N PHE A 17 -17.03 36.65 33.30
CA PHE A 17 -16.43 35.46 33.90
C PHE A 17 -16.01 34.48 32.81
N ILE A 18 -14.79 33.95 32.93
CA ILE A 18 -14.24 32.96 32.01
C ILE A 18 -13.83 31.75 32.83
N GLN A 19 -14.48 30.61 32.59
CA GLN A 19 -14.07 29.33 33.16
C GLN A 19 -13.14 28.63 32.18
N CYS A 20 -11.95 28.27 32.64
CA CYS A 20 -10.96 27.56 31.83
C CYS A 20 -11.22 26.05 31.81
N ALA A 21 -10.65 25.36 30.82
CA ALA A 21 -10.57 23.90 30.82
C ALA A 21 -9.80 23.40 32.06
N PRO A 22 -10.18 22.25 32.64
CA PRO A 22 -9.44 21.70 33.77
C PRO A 22 -8.02 21.31 33.36
N ALA A 23 -7.07 21.65 34.21
CA ALA A 23 -5.67 21.25 34.06
C ALA A 23 -5.40 20.04 34.96
N VAL A 24 -4.95 18.95 34.37
CA VAL A 24 -4.62 17.72 35.13
C VAL A 24 -3.12 17.67 35.38
N ALA A 25 -2.73 17.33 36.61
CA ALA A 25 -1.34 17.19 37.02
C ALA A 25 -0.50 18.47 36.80
N LEU A 26 -1.10 19.64 37.04
CA LEU A 26 -0.39 20.90 37.00
C LEU A 26 0.57 21.02 38.20
N LEU A 27 1.80 21.50 38.00
CA LEU A 27 2.71 21.83 39.10
C LEU A 27 2.70 23.33 39.42
N GLY A 28 2.48 24.17 38.42
CA GLY A 28 2.35 25.62 38.55
C GLY A 28 2.11 26.27 37.19
N VAL A 29 2.02 27.61 37.16
CA VAL A 29 1.77 28.41 35.96
C VAL A 29 2.93 29.36 35.74
N SER A 30 3.50 29.37 34.53
CA SER A 30 4.67 30.20 34.18
C SER A 30 4.30 31.53 33.55
N SER A 31 3.21 31.59 32.78
CA SER A 31 2.72 32.81 32.15
C SER A 31 1.24 32.70 31.78
N PHE A 32 0.63 33.85 31.47
CA PHE A 32 -0.69 33.93 30.87
C PHE A 32 -0.66 34.88 29.68
N VAL A 33 -1.53 34.60 28.70
CA VAL A 33 -1.77 35.46 27.53
C VAL A 33 -3.26 35.64 27.40
N ASP A 34 -3.72 36.88 27.34
CA ASP A 34 -5.10 37.22 27.02
C ASP A 34 -5.21 38.06 25.74
N HIS A 35 -6.34 37.89 25.06
CA HIS A 35 -6.68 38.60 23.84
C HIS A 35 -7.94 39.41 24.11
N THR A 36 -7.78 40.69 24.41
CA THR A 36 -8.85 41.66 24.64
C THR A 36 -9.04 42.57 23.42
N SER A 37 -10.25 43.09 23.24
CA SER A 37 -10.53 44.10 22.21
C SER A 37 -11.37 45.24 22.78
N GLY A 38 -11.10 46.46 22.31
CA GLY A 38 -11.77 47.67 22.76
C GLY A 38 -11.13 48.35 23.97
N GLU A 39 -9.92 47.92 24.38
CA GLU A 39 -9.17 48.58 25.47
C GLU A 39 -8.50 49.88 24.99
N ASP A 40 -8.65 50.95 25.76
CA ASP A 40 -7.98 52.24 25.60
C ASP A 40 -7.62 52.84 26.99
N GLU A 41 -7.08 54.06 27.04
CA GLU A 41 -6.68 54.71 28.30
C GLU A 41 -7.84 54.94 29.30
N HIS A 42 -9.10 54.92 28.84
CA HIS A 42 -10.30 55.22 29.62
C HIS A 42 -11.26 54.03 29.73
N ASN A 43 -11.08 52.99 28.91
CA ASN A 43 -11.85 51.76 28.86
C ASN A 43 -10.91 50.56 29.01
N PHE A 44 -10.87 49.95 30.19
CA PHE A 44 -9.97 48.82 30.46
C PHE A 44 -10.62 47.79 31.40
N PHE A 45 -10.00 46.62 31.52
CA PHE A 45 -10.45 45.58 32.45
C PHE A 45 -9.60 45.56 33.73
N ASP A 46 -10.27 45.56 34.89
CA ASP A 46 -9.66 45.07 36.12
C ASP A 46 -9.73 43.53 36.10
N LYS A 47 -8.57 42.85 36.10
CA LYS A 47 -8.47 41.40 35.88
C LYS A 47 -8.22 40.66 37.20
N PHE A 48 -9.04 39.67 37.48
CA PHE A 48 -8.94 38.81 38.67
C PHE A 48 -9.01 37.34 38.30
N PHE A 49 -8.48 36.47 39.16
CA PHE A 49 -8.59 35.03 39.02
C PHE A 49 -8.85 34.36 40.37
N ARG A 50 -9.44 33.19 40.32
CA ARG A 50 -9.51 32.22 41.42
C ARG A 50 -9.26 30.83 40.87
N TYR A 51 -8.89 29.91 41.74
CA TYR A 51 -8.70 28.52 41.36
C TYR A 51 -9.38 27.57 42.34
N SER A 52 -9.60 26.34 41.90
CA SER A 52 -10.09 25.24 42.73
C SER A 52 -9.34 23.97 42.40
N VAL A 53 -9.01 23.20 43.44
CA VAL A 53 -8.28 21.91 43.37
C VAL A 53 -9.24 20.72 43.31
N ASN A 54 -10.50 20.92 43.72
CA ASN A 54 -11.55 19.91 43.72
C ASN A 54 -12.74 20.29 42.81
N GLY A 55 -12.70 21.47 42.17
CA GLY A 55 -13.77 22.00 41.32
C GLY A 55 -15.01 22.46 42.08
N ILE A 56 -14.98 22.47 43.42
CA ILE A 56 -16.13 22.81 44.28
C ILE A 56 -15.77 24.01 45.16
N ASP A 57 -14.68 23.89 45.91
CA ASP A 57 -14.21 24.94 46.81
C ASP A 57 -13.23 25.83 46.05
N TYR A 58 -13.67 27.04 45.70
CA TYR A 58 -12.85 28.03 45.03
C TYR A 58 -12.19 28.98 46.03
N THR A 59 -10.97 29.40 45.73
CA THR A 59 -10.32 30.48 46.48
C THR A 59 -11.04 31.81 46.29
N GLU A 60 -10.74 32.78 47.14
CA GLU A 60 -11.13 34.17 46.90
C GLU A 60 -10.47 34.71 45.61
N PHE A 61 -11.11 35.71 45.00
CA PHE A 61 -10.59 36.35 43.80
C PHE A 61 -9.34 37.18 44.13
N ALA A 62 -8.25 36.89 43.43
CA ALA A 62 -6.98 37.58 43.54
C ALA A 62 -6.64 38.31 42.21
N PRO A 63 -5.88 39.41 42.21
CA PRO A 63 -5.55 40.14 40.99
C PRO A 63 -4.70 39.30 40.03
N LEU A 64 -5.05 39.29 38.75
CA LEU A 64 -4.36 38.50 37.73
C LEU A 64 -3.01 39.14 37.36
N THR A 65 -1.95 38.77 38.09
CA THR A 65 -0.56 39.22 37.83
C THR A 65 0.39 38.03 37.72
N LEU A 66 1.50 38.21 37.00
CA LEU A 66 2.51 37.16 36.81
C LEU A 66 3.11 36.71 38.15
N GLU A 67 3.32 37.64 39.07
CA GLU A 67 3.85 37.36 40.41
C GLU A 67 2.93 36.40 41.18
N GLN A 68 1.62 36.65 41.18
CA GLN A 68 0.65 35.80 41.86
C GLN A 68 0.49 34.42 41.20
N LEU A 69 0.54 34.36 39.87
CA LEU A 69 0.48 33.09 39.13
C LEU A 69 1.72 32.23 39.34
N SER A 70 2.91 32.85 39.36
CA SER A 70 4.18 32.14 39.61
C SER A 70 4.32 31.63 41.04
N GLY A 71 3.55 32.19 41.99
CA GLY A 71 3.49 31.73 43.37
C GLY A 71 2.58 30.52 43.60
N LEU A 72 1.81 30.08 42.60
CA LEU A 72 0.94 28.91 42.70
C LEU A 72 1.77 27.62 42.61
N ASN A 73 1.74 26.82 43.68
CA ASN A 73 2.35 25.50 43.71
C ASN A 73 1.30 24.44 43.98
N PHE A 74 1.20 23.47 43.08
CA PHE A 74 0.26 22.36 43.16
C PHE A 74 1.02 21.04 43.40
N THR A 75 0.34 20.03 43.94
CA THR A 75 1.01 18.76 44.30
C THR A 75 1.36 17.89 43.10
N GLY A 76 0.82 18.22 41.91
CA GLY A 76 1.00 17.44 40.69
C GLY A 76 0.06 16.25 40.54
N ASN A 77 -0.74 15.92 41.56
CA ASN A 77 -1.82 14.92 41.48
C ASN A 77 -3.21 15.53 41.30
N ASP A 78 -3.27 16.85 41.33
CA ASP A 78 -4.50 17.62 41.44
C ASP A 78 -5.11 17.93 40.06
N ILE A 79 -6.43 18.15 40.06
CA ILE A 79 -7.17 18.67 38.90
C ILE A 79 -7.52 20.13 39.22
N VAL A 80 -6.82 21.03 38.56
CA VAL A 80 -6.93 22.47 38.84
C VAL A 80 -7.89 23.12 37.87
N TRP A 81 -8.83 23.86 38.42
CA TRP A 81 -9.79 24.68 37.69
C TRP A 81 -9.45 26.15 37.87
N PHE A 82 -9.39 26.89 36.78
CA PHE A 82 -9.23 28.34 36.82
C PHE A 82 -10.52 29.03 36.41
N GLU A 83 -10.86 30.08 37.14
CA GLU A 83 -11.91 31.01 36.77
C GLU A 83 -11.37 32.44 36.82
N LEU A 84 -11.61 33.18 35.76
CA LEU A 84 -11.15 34.53 35.56
C LEU A 84 -12.34 35.48 35.61
N GLN A 85 -12.14 36.65 36.18
CA GLN A 85 -13.12 37.72 36.20
C GLN A 85 -12.49 38.98 35.60
N TYR A 86 -13.09 39.48 34.54
CA TYR A 86 -12.74 40.73 33.87
C TYR A 86 -13.82 41.77 34.20
N TYR A 87 -13.49 42.73 35.06
CA TYR A 87 -14.41 43.79 35.45
C TYR A 87 -14.25 45.00 34.51
N LYS A 88 -15.31 45.34 33.78
CA LYS A 88 -15.35 46.44 32.81
C LYS A 88 -15.30 47.79 33.54
N ARG A 89 -14.24 48.56 33.33
CA ARG A 89 -14.18 49.99 33.68
C ARG A 89 -14.39 50.79 32.40
N GLN A 90 -15.59 51.35 32.23
CA GLN A 90 -15.94 52.16 31.06
C GLN A 90 -16.31 53.59 31.47
N ALA A 91 -15.73 54.58 30.81
CA ALA A 91 -16.11 55.98 30.92
C ALA A 91 -16.92 56.38 29.68
N ASN A 92 -18.25 56.25 29.71
CA ASN A 92 -19.21 56.74 28.70
C ASN A 92 -18.81 56.52 27.21
N SER A 93 -18.20 55.38 26.89
CA SER A 93 -17.78 55.00 25.54
C SER A 93 -18.76 53.99 24.93
N HIS A 94 -19.04 54.12 23.62
CA HIS A 94 -19.92 53.22 22.85
C HIS A 94 -19.18 52.00 22.25
N VAL A 95 -17.89 51.81 22.53
CA VAL A 95 -17.11 50.66 22.04
C VAL A 95 -17.22 49.50 23.04
N PRO A 96 -17.72 48.31 22.63
CA PRO A 96 -17.87 47.19 23.53
C PRO A 96 -16.51 46.57 23.88
N LEU A 97 -16.20 46.48 25.17
CA LEU A 97 -15.08 45.70 25.69
C LEU A 97 -15.39 44.20 25.58
N GLN A 98 -14.52 43.45 24.90
CA GLN A 98 -14.67 42.00 24.70
C GLN A 98 -13.38 41.26 25.02
N VAL A 99 -13.52 40.01 25.49
CA VAL A 99 -12.42 39.08 25.71
C VAL A 99 -12.55 37.95 24.70
N ASN A 100 -11.58 37.83 23.79
CA ASN A 100 -11.58 36.90 22.66
C ASN A 100 -10.94 35.56 23.02
N GLY A 101 -10.05 35.53 24.02
CA GLY A 101 -9.43 34.29 24.48
C GLY A 101 -8.46 34.52 25.61
N VAL A 102 -8.26 33.50 26.43
CA VAL A 102 -7.24 33.46 27.47
C VAL A 102 -6.58 32.09 27.45
N SER A 103 -5.26 32.08 27.58
CA SER A 103 -4.46 30.87 27.69
C SER A 103 -3.42 30.99 28.80
N PHE A 104 -3.19 29.90 29.53
CA PHE A 104 -2.07 29.81 30.48
C PHE A 104 -1.02 28.82 30.00
N THR A 105 0.24 29.17 30.25
CA THR A 105 1.38 28.29 30.04
C THR A 105 1.74 27.60 31.36
N PRO A 106 1.73 26.26 31.44
CA PRO A 106 2.14 25.56 32.65
C PRO A 106 3.65 25.74 32.89
N SER A 107 4.08 25.80 34.17
CA SER A 107 5.51 25.78 34.54
C SER A 107 6.08 24.36 34.58
N GLY A 108 5.21 23.35 34.69
CA GLY A 108 5.55 21.93 34.66
C GLY A 108 4.31 21.05 34.82
N GLN A 109 4.43 19.78 34.45
CA GLN A 109 3.42 18.75 34.67
C GLN A 109 3.97 17.65 35.57
N GLY A 110 3.18 17.25 36.56
CA GLY A 110 3.45 16.11 37.42
C GLY A 110 3.14 14.79 36.72
N ALA A 111 3.43 13.67 37.39
CA ALA A 111 2.97 12.37 36.94
C ALA A 111 1.46 12.25 37.17
N LEU A 112 0.71 11.93 36.12
CA LEU A 112 -0.71 11.58 36.25
C LEU A 112 -0.86 10.42 37.25
N LYS A 113 -1.92 10.46 38.05
CA LYS A 113 -2.23 9.39 39.00
C LYS A 113 -2.32 8.06 38.26
N ASP A 114 -1.55 7.07 38.71
CA ASP A 114 -1.58 5.75 38.10
C ASP A 114 -2.96 5.12 38.28
N THR A 115 -3.53 4.65 37.17
CA THR A 115 -4.87 4.06 37.11
C THR A 115 -4.80 2.68 36.45
N PRO A 116 -4.16 1.69 37.10
CA PRO A 116 -3.91 0.38 36.50
C PRO A 116 -5.21 -0.34 36.12
N LEU A 117 -6.28 -0.15 36.89
CA LEU A 117 -7.61 -0.69 36.59
C LEU A 117 -8.22 -0.07 35.33
N PHE A 118 -8.00 1.23 35.10
CA PHE A 118 -8.47 1.88 33.88
C PHE A 118 -7.70 1.36 32.67
N ALA A 119 -6.36 1.27 32.79
CA ALA A 119 -5.50 0.78 31.72
C ALA A 119 -5.84 -0.64 31.26
N GLN A 120 -6.37 -1.49 32.16
CA GLN A 120 -6.84 -2.85 31.84
C GLN A 120 -8.31 -2.91 31.40
N SER A 121 -9.05 -1.80 31.46
CA SER A 121 -10.47 -1.75 31.11
C SER A 121 -10.70 -1.58 29.61
N ILE A 122 -11.94 -1.85 29.17
CA ILE A 122 -12.37 -1.59 27.79
C ILE A 122 -12.26 -0.11 27.39
N PHE A 123 -12.30 0.82 28.36
CA PHE A 123 -12.33 2.26 28.12
C PHE A 123 -10.99 2.81 27.66
N ALA A 124 -9.87 2.20 28.08
CA ALA A 124 -8.53 2.65 27.74
C ALA A 124 -8.24 2.61 26.23
N ARG A 125 -9.02 1.83 25.46
CA ARG A 125 -8.95 1.82 24.00
C ARG A 125 -9.54 3.08 23.34
N PHE A 126 -10.37 3.84 24.06
CA PHE A 126 -11.16 4.94 23.50
C PHE A 126 -10.69 6.31 23.97
N PHE A 127 -10.28 6.43 25.23
CA PHE A 127 -9.85 7.68 25.84
C PHE A 127 -8.96 7.42 27.07
N GLN A 128 -8.33 8.47 27.60
CA GLN A 128 -7.50 8.39 28.81
C GLN A 128 -8.35 8.62 30.07
N ALA A 129 -7.90 8.10 31.23
CA ALA A 129 -8.61 8.21 32.51
C ALA A 129 -8.97 9.65 32.91
N TYR A 130 -8.12 10.60 32.52
CA TYR A 130 -8.26 12.03 32.81
C TYR A 130 -8.42 12.87 31.54
N ASP A 131 -9.01 12.29 30.49
CA ASP A 131 -9.41 13.07 29.32
C ASP A 131 -10.34 14.23 29.74
N ILE A 132 -10.16 15.39 29.12
CA ILE A 132 -10.89 16.63 29.44
C ILE A 132 -12.41 16.41 29.38
N GLU A 133 -12.90 15.62 28.42
CA GLU A 133 -14.33 15.30 28.30
C GLU A 133 -14.85 14.53 29.52
N VAL A 134 -14.06 13.58 30.02
CA VAL A 134 -14.38 12.79 31.23
C VAL A 134 -14.39 13.72 32.43
N VAL A 135 -13.33 14.51 32.61
CA VAL A 135 -13.14 15.39 33.77
C VAL A 135 -14.26 16.42 33.88
N ARG A 136 -14.62 17.06 32.76
CA ARG A 136 -15.74 18.01 32.71
C ARG A 136 -17.06 17.35 33.04
N TRP A 137 -17.30 16.13 32.56
CA TRP A 137 -18.57 15.46 32.78
C TRP A 137 -18.76 15.09 34.25
N TYR A 138 -17.77 14.42 34.86
CA TYR A 138 -17.94 13.96 36.23
C TYR A 138 -18.00 15.13 37.21
N MET A 139 -17.23 16.20 36.99
CA MET A 139 -17.28 17.37 37.86
C MET A 139 -18.63 18.09 37.80
N ASN A 140 -19.24 18.20 36.62
CA ASN A 140 -20.58 18.77 36.50
C ASN A 140 -21.61 17.97 37.32
N VAL A 141 -21.50 16.64 37.30
CA VAL A 141 -22.37 15.76 38.10
C VAL A 141 -22.05 15.88 39.59
N LEU A 142 -20.77 15.89 39.95
CA LEU A 142 -20.31 16.02 41.32
C LEU A 142 -20.78 17.34 41.96
N GLN A 143 -20.64 18.47 41.25
CA GLN A 143 -21.16 19.77 41.68
C GLN A 143 -22.67 19.69 41.93
N LYS A 144 -23.45 19.06 41.05
CA LYS A 144 -24.90 18.88 41.25
C LYS A 144 -25.26 17.96 42.41
N LEU A 145 -24.44 16.94 42.68
CA LEU A 145 -24.60 16.08 43.85
C LEU A 145 -24.30 16.85 45.14
N TYR A 146 -23.33 17.77 45.11
CA TYR A 146 -22.89 18.56 46.25
C TYR A 146 -23.77 19.81 46.53
N GLU A 147 -24.02 20.67 45.54
CA GLU A 147 -24.60 22.03 45.65
C GLU A 147 -26.12 22.12 45.90
N LYS A 148 -26.72 21.09 46.51
CA LYS A 148 -28.16 20.92 46.82
C LYS A 148 -29.00 20.53 45.59
N GLY A 149 -29.76 19.43 45.74
CA GLY A 149 -30.86 19.09 44.84
C GLY A 149 -31.12 17.59 44.67
N ILE A 150 -30.07 16.75 44.79
CA ILE A 150 -30.19 15.31 44.51
C ILE A 150 -30.03 14.47 45.78
N ILE A 151 -28.99 14.76 46.58
CA ILE A 151 -28.73 14.00 47.81
C ILE A 151 -29.54 14.61 48.97
N PRO A 152 -30.36 13.81 49.67
CA PRO A 152 -31.18 14.31 50.77
C PRO A 152 -30.36 15.00 51.87
N ASN A 153 -30.91 16.07 52.44
CA ASN A 153 -30.25 16.89 53.45
C ASN A 153 -30.06 16.20 54.81
N TYR A 154 -30.65 15.01 55.02
CA TYR A 154 -30.49 14.24 56.26
C TYR A 154 -29.23 13.36 56.28
N MET A 155 -28.50 13.26 55.16
CA MET A 155 -27.16 12.66 55.17
C MET A 155 -26.18 13.69 55.73
N ASP A 156 -25.55 13.38 56.86
CA ASP A 156 -24.50 14.21 57.44
C ASP A 156 -23.33 14.29 56.46
N ARG A 157 -23.02 15.52 56.03
CA ARG A 157 -21.98 15.82 55.05
C ARG A 157 -20.66 16.21 55.70
N PHE A 158 -20.73 16.64 56.95
CA PHE A 158 -19.66 17.29 57.69
C PHE A 158 -19.22 16.39 58.84
N ASP A 159 -17.96 15.97 58.80
CA ASP A 159 -17.28 15.37 59.94
C ASP A 159 -16.33 16.42 60.54
N ALA A 160 -16.36 16.57 61.87
CA ALA A 160 -15.60 17.60 62.60
C ALA A 160 -14.08 17.41 62.44
N GLU A 161 -13.61 16.20 62.11
CA GLU A 161 -12.18 15.90 61.94
C GLU A 161 -11.70 15.93 60.48
N LYS A 162 -12.58 15.70 59.50
CA LYS A 162 -12.20 15.48 58.09
C LYS A 162 -12.86 16.44 57.09
N SER A 163 -13.65 17.39 57.54
CA SER A 163 -14.43 18.28 56.65
C SER A 163 -15.34 17.46 55.71
N ASN A 164 -15.82 18.05 54.62
CA ASN A 164 -16.65 17.39 53.61
C ASN A 164 -15.85 16.49 52.63
N ALA A 165 -14.56 16.22 52.92
CA ALA A 165 -13.63 15.59 51.98
C ALA A 165 -13.98 14.12 51.66
N ASP A 166 -14.38 13.33 52.66
CA ASP A 166 -14.75 11.92 52.45
C ASP A 166 -16.04 11.80 51.61
N PHE A 167 -16.99 12.72 51.81
CA PHE A 167 -18.23 12.80 51.04
C PHE A 167 -17.95 13.13 49.57
N ILE A 168 -17.12 14.15 49.32
CA ILE A 168 -16.71 14.55 47.96
C ILE A 168 -15.97 13.39 47.28
N SER A 169 -15.01 12.76 47.95
CA SER A 169 -14.20 11.66 47.39
C SER A 169 -15.04 10.44 47.01
N PHE A 170 -16.05 10.10 47.83
CA PHE A 170 -16.96 8.99 47.55
C PHE A 170 -17.79 9.24 46.29
N TRP A 171 -18.45 10.40 46.22
CA TRP A 171 -19.29 10.74 45.06
C TRP A 171 -18.48 11.06 43.82
N GLU A 172 -17.27 11.59 43.97
CA GLU A 172 -16.31 11.78 42.89
C GLU A 172 -15.98 10.44 42.24
N SER A 173 -15.65 9.42 43.04
CA SER A 173 -15.32 8.09 42.53
C SER A 173 -16.47 7.48 41.72
N ILE A 174 -17.71 7.63 42.19
CA ILE A 174 -18.91 7.16 41.47
C ILE A 174 -19.13 7.97 40.19
N ALA A 175 -19.08 9.30 40.28
CA ALA A 175 -19.29 10.19 39.13
C ALA A 175 -18.24 9.94 38.05
N HIS A 176 -16.98 9.72 38.43
CA HIS A 176 -15.87 9.45 37.51
C HIS A 176 -16.06 8.12 36.78
N PHE A 177 -16.49 7.06 37.47
CA PHE A 177 -16.81 5.79 36.81
C PHE A 177 -18.00 5.91 35.85
N VAL A 178 -19.07 6.61 36.23
CA VAL A 178 -20.22 6.84 35.34
C VAL A 178 -19.81 7.72 34.14
N ALA A 179 -18.86 8.64 34.32
CA ALA A 179 -18.32 9.44 33.23
C ALA A 179 -17.65 8.57 32.17
N TYR A 180 -16.88 7.55 32.58
CA TYR A 180 -16.30 6.59 31.63
C TYR A 180 -17.38 5.91 30.79
N LEU A 181 -18.48 5.47 31.40
CA LEU A 181 -19.60 4.85 30.68
C LEU A 181 -20.26 5.82 29.69
N VAL A 182 -20.48 7.06 30.08
CA VAL A 182 -21.15 8.06 29.23
C VAL A 182 -20.27 8.51 28.08
N ILE A 183 -18.99 8.79 28.35
CA ILE A 183 -18.04 9.17 27.29
C ILE A 183 -17.85 8.00 26.32
N TYR A 184 -17.73 6.77 26.83
CA TYR A 184 -17.69 5.57 26.00
C TYR A 184 -18.93 5.46 25.09
N ALA A 185 -20.14 5.62 25.64
CA ALA A 185 -21.37 5.59 24.85
C ALA A 185 -21.42 6.69 23.78
N ARG A 186 -20.91 7.90 24.08
CA ARG A 186 -20.82 9.00 23.12
C ARG A 186 -19.82 8.72 22.00
N LYS A 187 -18.65 8.18 22.31
CA LYS A 187 -17.65 7.77 21.30
C LYS A 187 -18.22 6.66 20.41
N PHE A 188 -18.92 5.69 21.00
CA PHE A 188 -19.59 4.62 20.25
C PHE A 188 -20.71 5.15 19.36
N GLN A 189 -21.51 6.12 19.83
CA GLN A 189 -22.53 6.79 19.01
C GLN A 189 -21.89 7.53 17.83
N ALA A 190 -20.73 8.14 18.03
CA ALA A 190 -19.95 8.84 17.02
C ALA A 190 -18.83 7.96 16.43
N PHE A 191 -19.14 6.69 16.13
CA PHE A 191 -18.15 5.71 15.66
C PHE A 191 -17.37 6.16 14.42
N TYR A 192 -17.99 6.97 13.55
CA TYR A 192 -17.37 7.54 12.35
C TYR A 192 -16.25 8.56 12.62
N LYS A 193 -16.03 8.94 13.89
CA LYS A 193 -14.90 9.77 14.33
C LYS A 193 -13.74 8.96 14.88
N THR A 194 -13.84 7.64 14.89
CA THR A 194 -12.88 6.73 15.51
C THR A 194 -12.48 5.67 14.50
N ASP A 195 -11.21 5.69 14.10
CA ASP A 195 -10.65 4.90 13.01
C ASP A 195 -11.00 3.41 13.12
N PHE A 196 -10.70 2.78 14.25
CA PHE A 196 -10.94 1.34 14.42
C PHE A 196 -12.42 0.97 14.42
N LEU A 197 -13.31 1.81 14.98
CA LEU A 197 -14.74 1.52 14.99
C LEU A 197 -15.35 1.65 13.60
N LEU A 198 -14.89 2.64 12.82
CA LEU A 198 -15.34 2.83 11.46
C LEU A 198 -14.83 1.71 10.55
N SER A 199 -13.58 1.28 10.73
CA SER A 199 -13.02 0.10 10.05
C SER A 199 -13.85 -1.15 10.34
N ASP A 200 -14.08 -1.47 11.62
CA ASP A 200 -14.90 -2.61 12.03
C ASP A 200 -16.32 -2.54 11.43
N TYR A 201 -16.92 -1.36 11.38
CA TYR A 201 -18.25 -1.15 10.80
C TYR A 201 -18.29 -1.43 9.29
N LEU A 202 -17.28 -0.94 8.54
CA LEU A 202 -17.18 -1.16 7.10
C LEU A 202 -16.93 -2.64 6.77
N GLU A 203 -16.04 -3.29 7.52
CA GLU A 203 -15.74 -4.71 7.37
C GLU A 203 -16.94 -5.60 7.67
N GLN A 204 -17.70 -5.30 8.74
CA GLN A 204 -18.94 -6.02 9.07
C GLN A 204 -20.02 -5.87 7.99
N ARG A 205 -20.05 -4.73 7.29
CA ARG A 205 -20.92 -4.54 6.12
C ARG A 205 -20.38 -5.20 4.85
N GLY A 206 -19.20 -5.79 4.94
CA GLY A 206 -18.60 -6.60 3.90
C GLY A 206 -17.75 -5.82 2.92
N LEU A 207 -17.22 -4.65 3.27
CA LEU A 207 -16.28 -3.88 2.46
C LEU A 207 -14.86 -3.96 3.04
N ALA A 208 -13.87 -4.28 2.20
CA ALA A 208 -12.49 -4.39 2.64
C ALA A 208 -11.85 -3.00 2.88
N VAL A 209 -11.18 -2.85 4.02
CA VAL A 209 -10.41 -1.67 4.45
C VAL A 209 -8.95 -2.10 4.68
N SER A 210 -8.01 -1.18 4.47
CA SER A 210 -6.59 -1.39 4.75
C SER A 210 -6.14 -0.61 6.00
N GLU A 211 -5.06 -1.07 6.63
CA GLU A 211 -4.46 -0.38 7.78
C GLU A 211 -3.95 1.03 7.45
N HIS A 212 -3.70 1.31 6.17
CA HIS A 212 -3.20 2.60 5.70
C HIS A 212 -4.32 3.60 5.39
N ASN A 213 -5.59 3.18 5.42
CA ASN A 213 -6.68 4.10 5.10
C ASN A 213 -6.86 5.17 6.17
N SER A 214 -6.90 6.43 5.74
CA SER A 214 -7.17 7.54 6.63
C SER A 214 -8.64 7.57 7.08
N LEU A 215 -8.92 8.25 8.21
CA LEU A 215 -10.30 8.45 8.66
C LEU A 215 -11.17 9.16 7.61
N SER A 216 -10.58 10.05 6.82
CA SER A 216 -11.29 10.75 5.74
C SER A 216 -11.70 9.78 4.63
N GLU A 217 -10.79 8.91 4.20
CA GLU A 217 -11.07 7.89 3.19
C GLU A 217 -12.14 6.91 3.69
N MET A 218 -12.05 6.46 4.95
CA MET A 218 -13.06 5.57 5.52
C MET A 218 -14.43 6.22 5.61
N ASN A 219 -14.50 7.53 5.87
CA ASN A 219 -15.77 8.26 5.83
C ASN A 219 -16.32 8.34 4.41
N GLU A 220 -15.49 8.57 3.40
CA GLU A 220 -15.92 8.54 2.00
C GLU A 220 -16.40 7.15 1.57
N LEU A 221 -15.74 6.07 2.00
CA LEU A 221 -16.21 4.69 1.79
C LEU A 221 -17.58 4.45 2.43
N MET A 222 -17.81 5.03 3.61
CA MET A 222 -19.11 4.95 4.28
C MET A 222 -20.19 5.73 3.53
N GLU A 223 -19.89 6.95 3.08
CA GLU A 223 -20.81 7.83 2.34
C GLU A 223 -21.20 7.21 0.98
N HIS A 224 -20.24 6.63 0.27
CA HIS A 224 -20.41 6.07 -1.08
C HIS A 224 -20.45 4.53 -1.10
N PHE A 225 -20.81 3.90 0.01
CA PHE A 225 -20.77 2.44 0.19
C PHE A 225 -21.37 1.65 -0.99
N TYR A 226 -22.59 2.00 -1.43
CA TYR A 226 -23.27 1.28 -2.51
C TYR A 226 -22.56 1.40 -3.86
N GLN A 227 -21.86 2.51 -4.12
CA GLN A 227 -21.09 2.69 -5.35
C GLN A 227 -19.87 1.76 -5.36
N HIS A 228 -19.17 1.64 -4.22
CA HIS A 228 -18.07 0.70 -4.09
C HIS A 228 -18.52 -0.76 -4.24
N ILE A 229 -19.69 -1.12 -3.72
CA ILE A 229 -20.28 -2.44 -3.96
C ILE A 229 -20.61 -2.64 -5.46
N ALA A 230 -21.10 -1.60 -6.14
CA ALA A 230 -21.40 -1.66 -7.57
C ALA A 230 -20.15 -1.77 -8.47
N TYR A 231 -18.96 -1.36 -7.98
CA TYR A 231 -17.70 -1.54 -8.70
C TYR A 231 -17.20 -2.98 -8.76
N ARG A 232 -17.74 -3.87 -7.92
CA ARG A 232 -17.44 -5.30 -7.97
C ARG A 232 -17.78 -5.89 -9.33
N GLY A 233 -16.94 -6.78 -9.83
CA GLY A 233 -17.05 -7.36 -11.17
C GLY A 233 -16.60 -6.44 -12.31
N THR A 234 -16.07 -5.25 -12.02
CA THR A 234 -15.53 -4.31 -13.01
C THR A 234 -14.04 -4.07 -12.80
N LYS A 235 -13.37 -3.36 -13.73
CA LYS A 235 -11.96 -2.97 -13.58
C LYS A 235 -11.70 -2.07 -12.36
N HIS A 236 -12.72 -1.39 -11.85
CA HIS A 236 -12.62 -0.45 -10.73
C HIS A 236 -12.24 -1.12 -9.42
N ILE A 237 -12.28 -2.46 -9.33
CA ILE A 237 -11.82 -3.19 -8.13
C ILE A 237 -10.32 -2.98 -7.85
N TYR A 238 -9.52 -2.61 -8.86
CA TYR A 238 -8.08 -2.38 -8.73
C TYR A 238 -7.64 -0.99 -9.26
N ASP A 239 -8.57 -0.04 -9.38
CA ASP A 239 -8.21 1.33 -9.72
C ASP A 239 -7.38 1.96 -8.60
N LYS A 240 -6.35 2.70 -8.98
CA LYS A 240 -5.42 3.35 -8.04
C LYS A 240 -5.82 4.79 -7.82
N SER A 241 -5.79 5.25 -6.56
CA SER A 241 -6.03 6.65 -6.19
C SER A 241 -5.09 7.61 -6.94
N GLU A 242 -3.83 7.24 -7.10
CA GLU A 242 -2.80 8.01 -7.81
C GLU A 242 -3.11 8.26 -9.30
N LEU A 243 -3.96 7.44 -9.92
CA LEU A 243 -4.39 7.59 -11.31
C LEU A 243 -5.70 8.42 -11.43
N GLY A 244 -6.09 9.10 -10.36
CA GLY A 244 -7.24 10.01 -10.31
C GLY A 244 -8.52 9.42 -9.71
N ALA A 245 -8.44 8.22 -9.10
CA ALA A 245 -9.53 7.71 -8.27
C ALA A 245 -9.51 8.39 -6.89
N ALA A 246 -10.66 8.58 -6.26
CA ALA A 246 -10.72 9.20 -4.93
C ALA A 246 -10.12 8.29 -3.85
N ILE A 247 -10.29 6.97 -3.98
CA ILE A 247 -9.77 5.94 -3.08
C ILE A 247 -9.32 4.73 -3.90
N ASP A 248 -8.28 4.03 -3.43
CA ASP A 248 -7.85 2.75 -4.00
C ASP A 248 -8.98 1.73 -4.07
N GLY A 249 -9.02 0.93 -5.12
CA GLY A 249 -10.01 -0.12 -5.33
C GLY A 249 -10.04 -1.17 -4.21
N GLU A 250 -11.18 -1.85 -4.07
CA GLU A 250 -11.41 -2.79 -2.98
C GLU A 250 -10.39 -3.95 -2.92
N LEU A 251 -9.90 -4.43 -4.09
CA LEU A 251 -8.85 -5.45 -4.14
C LEU A 251 -7.54 -4.94 -3.55
N LEU A 252 -7.17 -3.68 -3.84
CA LEU A 252 -5.93 -3.07 -3.37
C LEU A 252 -5.97 -2.89 -1.85
N ARG A 253 -7.11 -2.44 -1.32
CA ARG A 253 -7.31 -2.30 0.13
C ARG A 253 -7.27 -3.66 0.84
N LEU A 254 -7.91 -4.68 0.25
CA LEU A 254 -7.92 -6.04 0.81
C LEU A 254 -6.51 -6.61 0.98
N ILE A 255 -5.63 -6.44 -0.01
CA ILE A 255 -4.27 -7.00 0.02
C ILE A 255 -3.24 -6.09 0.70
N ASN A 256 -3.67 -4.91 1.16
CA ASN A 256 -2.80 -3.84 1.66
C ASN A 256 -1.70 -3.47 0.63
N TYR A 257 -2.14 -3.16 -0.59
CA TYR A 257 -1.27 -2.88 -1.73
C TYR A 257 -0.39 -1.65 -1.50
N ARG A 258 0.89 -1.75 -1.86
CA ARG A 258 1.82 -0.62 -1.84
C ARG A 258 2.29 -0.26 -3.24
N ASP A 259 1.99 0.95 -3.69
CA ASP A 259 2.36 1.34 -5.06
C ASP A 259 3.88 1.53 -5.26
N ASP A 260 4.64 1.78 -4.22
CA ASP A 260 6.09 1.93 -4.33
C ASP A 260 6.86 0.61 -4.39
N GLU A 261 6.25 -0.51 -3.96
CA GLU A 261 6.93 -1.80 -3.80
C GLU A 261 6.28 -2.98 -4.54
N ASP A 262 4.95 -2.98 -4.67
CA ASP A 262 4.22 -4.17 -5.11
C ASP A 262 3.70 -4.04 -6.53
N GLU A 263 3.72 -5.16 -7.24
CA GLU A 263 3.15 -5.26 -8.56
C GLU A 263 1.85 -6.07 -8.53
N LEU A 264 0.81 -5.54 -9.19
CA LEU A 264 -0.44 -6.24 -9.43
C LEU A 264 -0.57 -6.48 -10.94
N LEU A 265 -0.66 -7.75 -11.33
CA LEU A 265 -0.92 -8.14 -12.71
C LEU A 265 -2.27 -8.84 -12.79
N PHE A 266 -3.14 -8.32 -13.66
CA PHE A 266 -4.48 -8.84 -13.86
C PHE A 266 -4.65 -9.29 -15.32
N ASN A 267 -4.75 -10.59 -15.52
CA ASN A 267 -4.81 -11.19 -16.84
C ASN A 267 -6.18 -11.80 -17.17
N LEU A 268 -6.87 -11.22 -18.14
CA LEU A 268 -8.10 -11.73 -18.71
C LEU A 268 -7.79 -12.57 -19.95
N TYR A 269 -8.20 -13.83 -19.94
CA TYR A 269 -7.98 -14.71 -21.08
C TYR A 269 -9.17 -14.69 -22.04
N LYS A 270 -8.85 -14.68 -23.33
CA LYS A 270 -9.81 -14.98 -24.38
C LYS A 270 -9.96 -16.51 -24.50
N PRO A 271 -11.12 -17.02 -24.98
CA PRO A 271 -11.31 -18.45 -25.21
C PRO A 271 -10.24 -19.09 -26.12
N GLU A 272 -9.69 -18.32 -27.06
CA GLU A 272 -8.65 -18.78 -27.99
C GLU A 272 -7.30 -19.11 -27.31
N HIS A 273 -7.09 -18.64 -26.07
CA HIS A 273 -5.87 -18.88 -25.30
C HIS A 273 -5.83 -20.25 -24.60
N PHE A 274 -6.92 -21.02 -24.61
CA PHE A 274 -7.03 -22.32 -23.95
C PHE A 274 -7.28 -23.47 -24.93
N GLY A 275 -6.99 -24.67 -24.45
CA GLY A 275 -7.19 -25.93 -25.16
C GLY A 275 -6.14 -26.16 -26.24
N TRP A 276 -6.58 -26.79 -27.33
CA TRP A 276 -5.75 -27.06 -28.49
C TRP A 276 -6.23 -26.20 -29.66
N ASN A 277 -5.54 -25.08 -29.86
CA ASN A 277 -5.85 -24.11 -30.91
C ASN A 277 -4.58 -23.84 -31.72
N ILE A 278 -4.57 -24.27 -32.98
CA ILE A 278 -3.40 -24.16 -33.86
C ILE A 278 -3.00 -22.68 -33.99
N GLY A 279 -1.73 -22.40 -33.70
CA GLY A 279 -1.17 -21.04 -33.74
C GLY A 279 -1.46 -20.19 -32.51
N ASN A 280 -2.38 -20.61 -31.62
CA ASN A 280 -2.78 -19.81 -30.45
C ASN A 280 -2.45 -20.46 -29.10
N ALA A 281 -2.82 -21.72 -28.92
CA ALA A 281 -2.66 -22.41 -27.64
C ALA A 281 -2.34 -23.89 -27.84
N SER A 282 -1.38 -24.37 -27.07
CA SER A 282 -1.09 -25.80 -26.92
C SER A 282 -1.44 -26.25 -25.51
N PRO A 283 -1.94 -27.49 -25.31
CA PRO A 283 -2.34 -27.97 -23.99
C PRO A 283 -1.22 -27.92 -22.93
N LEU A 284 0.05 -28.01 -23.36
CA LEU A 284 1.21 -27.96 -22.47
C LEU A 284 1.86 -26.57 -22.40
N TYR A 285 1.36 -25.59 -23.16
CA TYR A 285 1.95 -24.26 -23.17
C TYR A 285 1.58 -23.49 -21.90
N LYS A 286 2.60 -22.93 -21.24
CA LYS A 286 2.49 -22.07 -20.05
C LYS A 286 2.80 -20.59 -20.32
N GLY A 287 3.33 -20.25 -21.49
CA GLY A 287 3.76 -18.87 -21.80
C GLY A 287 2.60 -17.91 -22.03
N LEU A 288 2.89 -16.60 -22.11
CA LEU A 288 1.88 -15.53 -22.15
C LEU A 288 1.90 -14.68 -23.44
N HIS A 289 2.53 -15.19 -24.50
CA HIS A 289 2.84 -14.43 -25.71
C HIS A 289 1.64 -13.76 -26.41
N LEU A 290 0.42 -14.30 -26.30
CA LEU A 290 -0.78 -13.75 -26.97
C LEU A 290 -1.65 -12.87 -26.07
N ASN A 291 -1.27 -12.72 -24.80
CA ASN A 291 -2.05 -11.95 -23.83
C ASN A 291 -1.64 -10.47 -23.88
N ASP A 292 -2.34 -9.68 -24.68
CA ASP A 292 -2.02 -8.26 -24.89
C ASP A 292 -2.33 -7.37 -23.68
N ASN A 293 -3.28 -7.77 -22.83
CA ASN A 293 -3.74 -7.00 -21.67
C ASN A 293 -2.74 -6.95 -20.50
N ILE A 294 -1.77 -7.86 -20.47
CA ILE A 294 -0.65 -7.86 -19.50
C ILE A 294 0.67 -7.43 -20.14
N ASN A 295 0.65 -7.03 -21.40
CA ASN A 295 1.84 -6.53 -22.07
C ASN A 295 2.23 -5.17 -21.46
N LYS A 296 3.46 -5.10 -20.97
CA LYS A 296 4.03 -3.91 -20.32
C LYS A 296 4.77 -2.99 -21.28
N SER A 297 4.75 -3.25 -22.58
CA SER A 297 5.31 -2.34 -23.58
C SER A 297 4.59 -1.00 -23.59
N TYR A 298 5.26 0.00 -24.17
CA TYR A 298 4.75 1.37 -24.26
C TYR A 298 3.46 1.53 -25.10
N GLU A 299 3.18 0.57 -25.97
CA GLU A 299 1.90 0.44 -26.67
C GLU A 299 1.33 -0.96 -26.48
N THR A 300 0.01 -1.08 -26.45
CA THR A 300 -0.70 -2.36 -26.33
C THR A 300 -0.81 -3.13 -27.66
N HIS A 301 -0.58 -2.44 -28.78
CA HIS A 301 -0.70 -3.02 -30.12
C HIS A 301 0.65 -3.57 -30.57
N PHE A 302 0.61 -4.52 -31.50
CA PHE A 302 1.81 -5.13 -32.05
C PHE A 302 2.63 -4.19 -32.96
N ASP A 303 1.94 -3.26 -33.62
CA ASP A 303 2.51 -2.25 -34.51
C ASP A 303 2.94 -0.99 -33.76
N VAL A 304 4.05 -0.38 -34.18
CA VAL A 304 4.51 0.91 -33.67
C VAL A 304 3.71 2.02 -34.33
N ARG A 305 2.79 2.65 -33.58
CA ARG A 305 1.92 3.71 -34.13
C ARG A 305 2.44 5.10 -33.80
N ASP A 306 2.87 5.30 -32.56
CA ASP A 306 3.30 6.59 -32.05
C ASP A 306 4.68 6.49 -31.39
N ILE A 307 5.68 7.05 -32.05
CA ILE A 307 7.06 7.04 -31.54
C ILE A 307 7.22 7.86 -30.26
N SER A 308 6.35 8.84 -30.02
CA SER A 308 6.44 9.70 -28.84
C SER A 308 6.16 8.96 -27.53
N LYS A 309 5.60 7.75 -27.59
CA LYS A 309 5.38 6.87 -26.45
C LYS A 309 6.58 6.01 -26.08
N TYR A 310 7.64 6.02 -26.89
CA TYR A 310 8.83 5.21 -26.63
C TYR A 310 9.98 6.10 -26.15
N PRO A 311 10.82 5.63 -25.22
CA PRO A 311 12.06 6.31 -24.84
C PRO A 311 13.12 6.15 -25.93
N VAL A 312 12.96 6.87 -27.02
CA VAL A 312 13.87 6.79 -28.17
C VAL A 312 15.02 7.78 -28.07
N PHE A 313 16.17 7.39 -28.58
CA PHE A 313 17.33 8.27 -28.77
C PHE A 313 17.96 8.03 -30.14
N GLY A 314 18.64 9.05 -30.67
CA GLY A 314 19.22 9.00 -32.01
C GLY A 314 18.20 9.24 -33.11
N ASN A 315 18.47 8.70 -34.31
CA ASN A 315 17.63 8.88 -35.48
C ASN A 315 16.64 7.71 -35.60
N VAL A 316 15.45 7.91 -35.03
CA VAL A 316 14.39 6.91 -34.99
C VAL A 316 13.11 7.50 -35.54
N THR A 317 12.49 6.81 -36.50
CA THR A 317 11.23 7.24 -37.14
C THR A 317 10.27 6.07 -37.27
N VAL A 318 8.98 6.37 -37.39
CA VAL A 318 7.98 5.35 -37.77
C VAL A 318 8.02 5.21 -39.29
N ALA A 319 8.21 3.98 -39.76
CA ALA A 319 8.16 3.65 -41.18
C ALA A 319 7.19 2.50 -41.41
N ARG A 320 6.65 2.42 -42.63
CA ARG A 320 5.96 1.20 -43.08
C ARG A 320 6.94 0.28 -43.79
N ASP A 321 6.97 -0.98 -43.36
CA ASP A 321 7.66 -2.04 -44.09
C ASP A 321 6.63 -3.12 -44.43
N GLN A 322 6.33 -3.26 -45.73
CA GLN A 322 5.22 -4.08 -46.22
C GLN A 322 3.89 -3.63 -45.57
N GLU A 323 3.22 -4.50 -44.82
CA GLU A 323 1.98 -4.22 -44.10
C GLU A 323 2.18 -3.83 -42.63
N LYS A 324 3.44 -3.75 -42.15
CA LYS A 324 3.78 -3.54 -40.74
C LYS A 324 4.17 -2.08 -40.48
N SER A 325 3.75 -1.54 -39.34
CA SER A 325 4.23 -0.24 -38.85
C SER A 325 5.38 -0.49 -37.87
N VAL A 326 6.59 -0.06 -38.27
CA VAL A 326 7.83 -0.44 -37.59
C VAL A 326 8.63 0.78 -37.19
N MET A 327 9.48 0.60 -36.18
CA MET A 327 10.46 1.59 -35.76
C MET A 327 11.69 1.46 -36.67
N ALA A 328 11.87 2.39 -37.61
CA ALA A 328 13.06 2.50 -38.44
C ALA A 328 14.13 3.30 -37.69
N ILE A 329 15.27 2.66 -37.45
CA ILE A 329 16.39 3.18 -36.67
C ILE A 329 17.57 3.35 -37.63
N ASN A 330 18.13 4.55 -37.71
CA ASN A 330 19.32 4.86 -38.50
C ASN A 330 20.41 5.44 -37.57
N GLN A 331 20.90 4.59 -36.66
CA GLN A 331 21.71 4.89 -35.47
C GLN A 331 20.88 5.39 -34.26
N GLY A 332 20.85 4.59 -33.20
CA GLY A 332 20.09 4.88 -31.96
C GLY A 332 19.24 3.71 -31.49
N GLY A 333 18.08 3.97 -30.91
CA GLY A 333 17.13 2.94 -30.51
C GLY A 333 16.32 3.34 -29.28
N ILE A 334 16.02 2.37 -28.42
CA ILE A 334 15.27 2.54 -27.16
C ILE A 334 16.28 2.57 -26.01
N ASN A 335 16.35 3.69 -25.31
CA ASN A 335 17.09 3.86 -24.05
C ASN A 335 16.68 5.21 -23.43
N SER A 336 16.51 5.26 -22.12
CA SER A 336 16.33 6.50 -21.38
C SER A 336 16.75 6.34 -19.92
N SER A 337 17.17 7.46 -19.32
CA SER A 337 17.40 7.58 -17.89
C SER A 337 16.27 8.31 -17.15
N ASP A 338 15.26 8.81 -17.88
CA ASP A 338 14.15 9.57 -17.31
C ASP A 338 13.17 8.62 -16.58
N PRO A 339 12.86 8.90 -15.29
CA PRO A 339 11.92 8.10 -14.51
C PRO A 339 10.55 7.89 -15.13
N ALA A 340 10.08 8.79 -16.01
CA ALA A 340 8.77 8.70 -16.64
C ALA A 340 8.61 7.46 -17.55
N TRP A 341 9.72 6.88 -18.03
CA TRP A 341 9.71 5.73 -18.94
C TRP A 341 9.90 4.38 -18.24
N ARG A 342 9.98 4.39 -16.90
CA ARG A 342 10.19 3.20 -16.09
C ARG A 342 8.96 2.29 -16.12
N ILE A 343 9.19 1.03 -16.45
CA ILE A 343 8.19 -0.02 -16.40
C ILE A 343 8.27 -0.69 -15.03
N LYS A 344 7.14 -0.74 -14.31
CA LYS A 344 7.06 -1.41 -13.02
C LYS A 344 7.19 -2.93 -13.18
N VAL A 345 8.04 -3.55 -12.37
CA VAL A 345 8.32 -5.01 -12.36
C VAL A 345 8.57 -5.48 -10.93
N ASP A 346 8.32 -6.76 -10.64
CA ASP A 346 8.66 -7.42 -9.38
C ASP A 346 9.84 -8.37 -9.60
N SER A 347 10.95 -8.17 -8.87
CA SER A 347 12.16 -8.99 -8.95
C SER A 347 11.96 -10.47 -8.60
N ARG A 348 10.78 -10.85 -8.08
CA ARG A 348 10.42 -12.22 -7.74
C ARG A 348 9.73 -12.97 -8.89
N LEU A 349 9.33 -12.26 -9.95
CA LEU A 349 8.76 -12.85 -11.16
C LEU A 349 9.80 -12.98 -12.29
N ASP A 350 9.60 -13.98 -13.13
CA ASP A 350 10.36 -14.14 -14.37
C ASP A 350 9.67 -13.33 -15.49
N TYR A 351 10.46 -12.61 -16.28
CA TYR A 351 10.00 -11.74 -17.35
C TYR A 351 10.61 -12.12 -18.71
N GLU A 352 9.79 -12.10 -19.76
CA GLU A 352 10.19 -12.24 -21.17
C GLU A 352 10.15 -10.86 -21.84
N ILE A 353 11.27 -10.47 -22.45
CA ILE A 353 11.36 -9.35 -23.39
C ILE A 353 11.46 -9.96 -24.79
N SER A 354 10.47 -9.69 -25.64
CA SER A 354 10.45 -10.18 -27.02
C SER A 354 10.19 -9.09 -28.04
N PHE A 355 10.84 -9.18 -29.19
CA PHE A 355 10.63 -8.27 -30.31
C PHE A 355 11.12 -8.91 -31.62
N PHE A 356 10.74 -8.30 -32.74
CA PHE A 356 11.20 -8.65 -34.08
C PHE A 356 12.14 -7.57 -34.60
N ILE A 357 13.25 -7.99 -35.21
CA ILE A 357 14.23 -7.07 -35.74
C ILE A 357 14.73 -7.50 -37.12
N LYS A 358 14.98 -6.52 -37.98
CA LYS A 358 15.64 -6.68 -39.28
C LYS A 358 16.76 -5.65 -39.39
N THR A 359 18.00 -6.09 -39.49
CA THR A 359 19.19 -5.20 -39.52
C THR A 359 19.81 -5.20 -40.91
N GLU A 360 20.42 -4.07 -41.30
CA GLU A 360 21.24 -4.03 -42.51
C GLU A 360 22.61 -4.69 -42.28
N LYS A 361 23.28 -5.04 -43.38
CA LYS A 361 24.64 -5.56 -43.38
C LYS A 361 25.57 -4.63 -42.58
N ASP A 362 26.40 -5.20 -41.71
CA ASP A 362 27.34 -4.52 -40.80
C ASP A 362 26.73 -3.73 -39.62
N SER A 363 25.40 -3.75 -39.46
CA SER A 363 24.76 -3.17 -38.28
C SER A 363 24.94 -4.04 -37.03
N ARG A 364 25.20 -3.41 -35.88
CA ARG A 364 25.38 -4.10 -34.59
C ARG A 364 24.24 -3.82 -33.62
N LEU A 365 23.70 -4.87 -33.04
CA LEU A 365 22.62 -4.84 -32.06
C LEU A 365 23.18 -5.03 -30.63
N THR A 366 22.80 -4.14 -29.73
CA THR A 366 23.04 -4.24 -28.29
C THR A 366 21.69 -4.29 -27.59
N VAL A 367 21.50 -5.27 -26.71
CA VAL A 367 20.26 -5.39 -25.94
C VAL A 367 20.59 -5.57 -24.46
N GLY A 368 19.89 -4.81 -23.63
CA GLY A 368 20.04 -4.80 -22.19
C GLY A 368 18.76 -4.42 -21.46
N ALA A 369 18.87 -4.39 -20.13
CA ALA A 369 17.82 -4.11 -19.18
C ALA A 369 18.38 -3.23 -18.07
N ASN A 370 18.00 -1.95 -18.08
CA ASN A 370 18.39 -1.02 -17.02
C ASN A 370 17.36 -1.13 -15.89
N THR A 371 17.78 -1.62 -14.73
CA THR A 371 16.89 -1.79 -13.56
C THR A 371 17.10 -0.68 -12.53
N PHE A 372 16.06 -0.38 -11.75
CA PHE A 372 16.12 0.65 -10.71
C PHE A 372 15.43 0.19 -9.43
N SER A 373 15.93 0.70 -8.30
CA SER A 373 15.33 0.53 -6.98
C SER A 373 14.06 1.37 -6.81
N LYS A 374 13.34 1.17 -5.70
CA LYS A 374 12.20 2.02 -5.31
C LYS A 374 12.53 3.51 -5.21
N THR A 375 13.76 3.85 -4.81
CA THR A 375 14.24 5.24 -4.73
C THR A 375 14.70 5.78 -6.08
N GLY A 376 14.67 4.96 -7.13
CA GLY A 376 15.11 5.31 -8.47
C GLY A 376 16.61 5.22 -8.70
N ASN A 377 17.37 4.59 -7.80
CA ASN A 377 18.80 4.35 -7.99
C ASN A 377 18.99 3.22 -9.02
N PRO A 378 19.95 3.35 -9.95
CA PRO A 378 20.24 2.28 -10.90
C PRO A 378 20.78 1.05 -10.17
N LEU A 379 20.33 -0.13 -10.60
CA LEU A 379 20.75 -1.43 -10.11
C LEU A 379 21.31 -2.26 -11.28
N SER A 380 22.27 -3.12 -10.97
CA SER A 380 22.83 -4.06 -11.94
C SER A 380 22.14 -5.41 -11.81
N CYS A 381 21.67 -5.95 -12.94
CA CYS A 381 21.31 -7.35 -13.07
C CYS A 381 22.55 -8.24 -12.98
N ARG A 382 22.33 -9.55 -12.80
CA ARG A 382 23.38 -10.57 -12.87
C ARG A 382 23.20 -11.42 -14.11
N SER A 383 24.29 -11.84 -14.73
CA SER A 383 24.32 -12.83 -15.80
C SER A 383 23.77 -14.17 -15.29
N TYR A 384 22.82 -14.76 -16.01
CA TYR A 384 22.32 -16.09 -15.70
C TYR A 384 23.41 -17.16 -15.86
N LYS A 385 24.42 -16.92 -16.70
CA LYS A 385 25.50 -17.86 -16.98
C LYS A 385 26.44 -18.08 -15.80
N ASP A 386 26.97 -16.99 -15.26
CA ASP A 386 28.08 -17.00 -14.30
C ASP A 386 27.83 -16.10 -13.07
N GLY A 387 26.72 -15.35 -13.04
CA GLY A 387 26.37 -14.47 -11.94
C GLY A 387 27.11 -13.13 -11.94
N THR A 388 27.88 -12.81 -12.98
CA THR A 388 28.58 -11.53 -13.10
C THR A 388 27.60 -10.37 -13.23
N ASP A 389 27.92 -9.23 -12.63
CA ASP A 389 27.05 -8.04 -12.72
C ASP A 389 27.07 -7.48 -14.15
N THR A 390 25.93 -7.52 -14.84
CA THR A 390 25.75 -6.99 -16.19
C THR A 390 24.28 -6.65 -16.43
N ASN A 391 24.04 -5.52 -17.10
CA ASN A 391 22.72 -5.14 -17.59
C ASN A 391 22.50 -5.51 -19.06
N TYR A 392 23.49 -6.13 -19.72
CA TYR A 392 23.39 -6.50 -21.12
C TYR A 392 23.19 -7.99 -21.28
N PHE A 393 22.23 -8.36 -22.13
CA PHE A 393 22.10 -9.72 -22.64
C PHE A 393 23.24 -10.03 -23.61
N PHE A 394 23.52 -9.07 -24.48
CA PHE A 394 24.66 -9.07 -25.39
C PHE A 394 24.94 -7.64 -25.87
N ASP A 395 26.21 -7.38 -26.21
CA ASP A 395 26.66 -6.07 -26.68
C ASP A 395 27.31 -6.17 -28.07
N GLY A 396 26.76 -5.40 -29.02
CA GLY A 396 27.37 -5.19 -30.32
C GLY A 396 27.37 -6.41 -31.25
N ILE A 397 26.34 -7.24 -31.22
CA ILE A 397 26.25 -8.46 -32.04
C ILE A 397 25.81 -8.16 -33.47
N GLN A 398 26.25 -8.98 -34.42
CA GLN A 398 25.78 -8.94 -35.80
C GLN A 398 24.84 -10.11 -36.07
N LEU A 399 23.66 -9.82 -36.59
CA LEU A 399 22.70 -10.84 -37.00
C LEU A 399 23.15 -11.48 -38.32
N VAL A 400 22.95 -12.80 -38.44
CA VAL A 400 23.40 -13.59 -39.60
C VAL A 400 22.57 -13.32 -40.85
N ARG A 401 21.32 -12.86 -40.68
CA ARG A 401 20.38 -12.59 -41.77
C ARG A 401 19.92 -11.14 -41.74
N ASP A 402 19.96 -10.51 -42.91
CA ASP A 402 19.49 -9.15 -43.17
C ASP A 402 18.22 -9.13 -44.07
N ASP A 403 17.77 -10.29 -44.54
CA ASP A 403 16.67 -10.42 -45.49
C ASP A 403 15.28 -10.48 -44.82
N CYS A 404 15.19 -11.05 -43.62
CA CYS A 404 13.94 -11.27 -42.90
C CYS A 404 13.93 -10.67 -41.47
N TYR A 405 12.73 -10.57 -40.90
CA TYR A 405 12.58 -10.27 -39.47
C TYR A 405 12.93 -11.51 -38.64
N LEU A 406 13.87 -11.35 -37.71
CA LEU A 406 14.22 -12.36 -36.73
C LEU A 406 13.51 -12.05 -35.41
N GLN A 407 12.93 -13.08 -34.80
CA GLN A 407 12.39 -12.97 -33.45
C GLN A 407 13.54 -13.08 -32.45
N VAL A 408 13.57 -12.16 -31.49
CA VAL A 408 14.49 -12.17 -30.36
C VAL A 408 13.65 -12.31 -29.11
N LYS A 409 13.90 -13.34 -28.30
CA LYS A 409 13.34 -13.51 -26.95
C LYS A 409 14.48 -13.58 -25.95
N LEU A 410 14.32 -12.83 -24.88
CA LEU A 410 15.31 -12.66 -23.83
C LEU A 410 14.59 -12.77 -22.48
N PHE A 411 15.22 -13.44 -21.53
CA PHE A 411 14.60 -13.74 -20.25
C PHE A 411 15.34 -13.04 -19.10
N ILE A 412 14.58 -12.37 -18.24
CA ILE A 412 15.07 -11.90 -16.96
C ILE A 412 14.42 -12.74 -15.88
N TYR A 413 15.20 -13.62 -15.28
CA TYR A 413 14.74 -14.50 -14.22
C TYR A 413 14.66 -13.79 -12.88
N ASN A 414 13.81 -14.34 -12.01
CA ASN A 414 13.65 -13.92 -10.64
C ASN A 414 14.97 -13.92 -9.87
N ARG A 415 15.06 -13.07 -8.86
CA ARG A 415 16.25 -12.85 -8.03
C ARG A 415 16.85 -14.12 -7.38
N ASN A 416 16.04 -15.17 -7.20
CA ASN A 416 16.41 -16.41 -6.53
C ASN A 416 16.90 -17.50 -7.50
N ARG A 417 16.86 -17.26 -8.81
CA ARG A 417 17.30 -18.24 -9.81
C ARG A 417 18.79 -18.55 -9.66
N LYS A 418 19.15 -19.84 -9.67
CA LYS A 418 20.55 -20.29 -9.65
C LYS A 418 21.18 -20.14 -11.03
N THR A 419 22.45 -19.75 -11.08
CA THR A 419 23.17 -19.61 -12.35
C THR A 419 23.31 -20.94 -13.10
N PHE A 420 23.38 -20.85 -14.42
CA PHE A 420 23.50 -22.00 -15.32
C PHE A 420 24.63 -21.76 -16.33
N ALA A 421 25.76 -22.46 -16.15
CA ALA A 421 27.00 -22.21 -16.91
C ALA A 421 26.87 -22.35 -18.44
N HIS A 422 25.90 -23.12 -18.92
CA HIS A 422 25.65 -23.34 -20.35
C HIS A 422 24.55 -22.43 -20.92
N ASP A 423 24.17 -21.40 -20.18
CA ASP A 423 23.18 -20.45 -20.64
C ASP A 423 23.62 -19.73 -21.93
N THR A 424 22.66 -19.62 -22.85
CA THR A 424 22.77 -18.86 -24.10
C THR A 424 21.38 -18.37 -24.49
N THR A 425 21.29 -17.12 -24.95
CA THR A 425 20.03 -16.57 -25.47
C THR A 425 19.49 -17.38 -26.66
N GLU A 426 18.24 -17.13 -27.04
CA GLU A 426 17.64 -17.76 -28.23
C GLU A 426 18.50 -17.52 -29.48
N VAL A 427 19.09 -16.33 -29.62
CA VAL A 427 19.99 -15.98 -30.73
C VAL A 427 21.37 -16.64 -30.67
N LYS A 428 21.62 -17.52 -29.69
CA LYS A 428 22.90 -18.21 -29.47
C LYS A 428 24.08 -17.26 -29.26
N GLN A 429 23.81 -16.04 -28.80
CA GLN A 429 24.80 -15.01 -28.52
C GLN A 429 24.44 -14.28 -27.23
N GLY A 430 25.39 -14.17 -26.30
CA GLY A 430 25.14 -13.62 -24.98
C GLY A 430 24.44 -14.59 -24.03
N ASN A 431 23.88 -14.06 -22.96
CA ASN A 431 23.24 -14.80 -21.87
C ASN A 431 22.01 -14.05 -21.36
N ASP A 432 21.10 -14.78 -20.71
CA ASP A 432 19.95 -14.22 -20.00
C ASP A 432 20.39 -13.55 -18.69
N LEU A 433 19.46 -12.85 -18.04
CA LEU A 433 19.72 -12.05 -16.84
C LEU A 433 18.93 -12.55 -15.63
N ILE A 434 19.39 -12.19 -14.44
CA ILE A 434 18.72 -12.38 -13.15
C ILE A 434 18.52 -11.01 -12.51
N PHE A 435 17.33 -10.73 -12.00
CA PHE A 435 17.05 -9.48 -11.28
C PHE A 435 17.92 -9.30 -10.03
N HIS A 436 18.25 -8.04 -9.74
CA HIS A 436 18.70 -7.63 -8.41
C HIS A 436 17.54 -7.71 -7.41
N GLU A 437 17.83 -7.97 -6.14
CA GLU A 437 16.80 -8.17 -5.10
C GLU A 437 15.83 -6.98 -4.98
N ASP A 438 16.38 -5.77 -5.02
CA ASP A 438 15.65 -4.50 -4.87
C ASP A 438 15.09 -3.91 -6.17
N ALA A 439 15.13 -4.64 -7.29
CA ALA A 439 14.62 -4.13 -8.56
C ALA A 439 13.08 -4.01 -8.56
N VAL A 440 12.58 -2.79 -8.77
CA VAL A 440 11.14 -2.47 -8.87
C VAL A 440 10.78 -1.88 -10.23
N TYR A 441 11.76 -1.34 -10.94
CA TYR A 441 11.58 -0.72 -12.24
C TYR A 441 12.58 -1.23 -13.26
N LEU A 442 12.16 -1.24 -14.53
CA LEU A 442 12.92 -1.69 -15.69
C LEU A 442 12.74 -0.67 -16.83
N ILE A 443 13.83 -0.36 -17.54
CA ILE A 443 13.79 0.25 -18.86
C ILE A 443 14.56 -0.68 -19.81
N PRO A 444 13.92 -1.22 -20.88
CA PRO A 444 14.62 -2.02 -21.86
C PRO A 444 15.59 -1.13 -22.66
N GLU A 445 16.80 -1.63 -22.89
CA GLU A 445 17.76 -1.00 -23.76
C GLU A 445 17.88 -1.80 -25.05
N ILE A 446 17.52 -1.20 -26.18
CA ILE A 446 17.67 -1.81 -27.50
C ILE A 446 18.35 -0.79 -28.40
N ARG A 447 19.63 -0.99 -28.69
CA ARG A 447 20.47 -0.06 -29.43
C ARG A 447 20.98 -0.69 -30.71
N LEU A 448 20.86 0.04 -31.82
CA LEU A 448 21.45 -0.28 -33.10
C LEU A 448 22.56 0.71 -33.44
N SER A 449 23.77 0.17 -33.63
CA SER A 449 24.87 0.87 -34.28
C SER A 449 24.83 0.55 -35.76
N GLY A 450 24.01 1.28 -36.50
CA GLY A 450 23.71 1.06 -37.91
C GLY A 450 22.22 1.26 -38.21
N ALA A 451 21.78 0.75 -39.35
CA ALA A 451 20.40 0.86 -39.81
C ALA A 451 19.63 -0.44 -39.61
N GLY A 452 18.38 -0.33 -39.16
CA GLY A 452 17.52 -1.49 -38.95
C GLY A 452 16.08 -1.10 -38.64
N LYS A 453 15.22 -2.11 -38.54
CA LYS A 453 13.80 -1.98 -38.26
C LYS A 453 13.42 -2.87 -37.09
N LEU A 454 12.80 -2.29 -36.08
CA LEU A 454 12.28 -2.99 -34.89
C LEU A 454 10.75 -3.00 -34.90
N TRP A 455 10.16 -4.11 -34.44
CA TRP A 455 8.71 -4.33 -34.47
C TRP A 455 8.26 -5.25 -33.32
N GLY A 456 7.02 -5.10 -32.87
CA GLY A 456 6.39 -6.06 -31.94
C GLY A 456 7.09 -6.19 -30.59
N LEU A 457 7.54 -5.09 -29.98
CA LEU A 457 8.12 -5.13 -28.63
C LEU A 457 7.06 -5.54 -27.61
N ARG A 458 7.36 -6.58 -26.83
CA ARG A 458 6.51 -7.08 -25.75
C ARG A 458 7.35 -7.33 -24.50
N ILE A 459 6.78 -7.01 -23.35
CA ILE A 459 7.36 -7.31 -22.04
C ILE A 459 6.28 -7.97 -21.21
N LEU A 460 6.46 -9.25 -20.91
CA LEU A 460 5.44 -10.11 -20.32
C LEU A 460 6.03 -10.92 -19.17
N PRO A 461 5.24 -11.29 -18.15
CA PRO A 461 5.63 -12.39 -17.28
C PRO A 461 5.86 -13.65 -18.12
N MET A 462 6.89 -14.42 -17.80
CA MET A 462 7.36 -15.53 -18.64
C MET A 462 6.33 -16.64 -18.77
N GLN A 463 5.78 -17.10 -17.63
CA GLN A 463 4.90 -18.26 -17.60
C GLN A 463 3.89 -18.25 -16.47
N THR A 464 2.86 -19.08 -16.62
CA THR A 464 1.87 -19.40 -15.60
C THR A 464 2.26 -20.66 -14.82
N SER A 465 1.75 -20.78 -13.59
CA SER A 465 1.90 -21.99 -12.75
C SER A 465 1.08 -23.20 -13.23
N TYR A 466 0.20 -23.00 -14.20
CA TYR A 466 -0.67 -24.03 -14.78
C TYR A 466 -0.52 -24.06 -16.29
N SER A 467 -0.83 -25.21 -16.90
CA SER A 467 -0.85 -25.38 -18.36
C SER A 467 -2.21 -25.01 -18.95
N ARG A 468 -2.24 -24.64 -20.24
CA ARG A 468 -3.45 -24.17 -20.93
C ARG A 468 -4.35 -25.28 -21.47
N GLY A 469 -4.12 -26.55 -21.11
CA GLY A 469 -4.88 -27.73 -21.58
C GLY A 469 -6.32 -27.85 -21.06
N LEU A 470 -6.89 -26.77 -20.53
CA LEU A 470 -8.26 -26.73 -20.04
C LEU A 470 -9.25 -26.63 -21.21
N ILE A 471 -10.28 -27.47 -21.20
CA ILE A 471 -11.30 -27.52 -22.25
C ILE A 471 -12.54 -26.76 -21.76
N GLN A 472 -13.14 -25.94 -22.64
CA GLN A 472 -14.40 -25.21 -22.39
C GLN A 472 -14.37 -24.21 -21.21
N VAL A 473 -13.20 -23.64 -20.89
CA VAL A 473 -13.15 -22.60 -19.86
C VAL A 473 -13.36 -21.23 -20.48
N ASN A 474 -14.44 -20.57 -20.07
CA ASN A 474 -14.73 -19.18 -20.38
C ASN A 474 -14.42 -18.32 -19.14
N ASN A 475 -14.14 -17.02 -19.37
CA ASN A 475 -13.92 -16.04 -18.30
C ASN A 475 -12.84 -16.46 -17.29
N PHE A 476 -11.72 -16.96 -17.79
CA PHE A 476 -10.58 -17.29 -16.94
C PHE A 476 -9.78 -16.02 -16.64
N ILE A 477 -9.41 -15.87 -15.37
CA ILE A 477 -8.65 -14.74 -14.84
C ILE A 477 -7.40 -15.29 -14.15
N SER A 478 -6.24 -14.71 -14.45
CA SER A 478 -5.04 -14.91 -13.62
C SER A 478 -4.63 -13.63 -12.97
N VAL A 479 -4.33 -13.71 -11.68
CA VAL A 479 -3.89 -12.57 -10.90
C VAL A 479 -2.57 -12.92 -10.24
N TRP A 480 -1.56 -12.08 -10.44
CA TRP A 480 -0.34 -12.09 -9.64
C TRP A 480 -0.42 -10.88 -8.72
N LEU A 481 -0.38 -11.15 -7.42
CA LEU A 481 -0.41 -10.14 -6.40
C LEU A 481 0.45 -10.55 -5.21
N ARG A 482 0.72 -9.60 -4.34
CA ARG A 482 1.31 -9.85 -3.04
C ARG A 482 0.28 -9.56 -1.97
N ASN A 483 0.06 -10.51 -1.06
CA ASN A 483 -0.76 -10.24 0.12
C ASN A 483 0.11 -9.69 1.24
N ARG A 484 -0.11 -8.43 1.61
CA ARG A 484 0.48 -7.77 2.79
C ARG A 484 -0.51 -7.59 3.93
N ASN A 485 -1.72 -8.14 3.78
CA ASN A 485 -2.69 -8.13 4.85
C ASN A 485 -2.31 -9.18 5.89
N HIS A 486 -2.09 -8.74 7.13
CA HIS A 486 -1.74 -9.62 8.24
C HIS A 486 -2.95 -10.31 8.89
N ALA A 487 -4.16 -9.81 8.63
CA ALA A 487 -5.41 -10.38 9.15
C ALA A 487 -5.93 -11.56 8.31
N TYR A 488 -5.66 -11.56 7.00
CA TYR A 488 -6.16 -12.59 6.08
C TYR A 488 -5.02 -13.40 5.46
N ALA A 489 -5.12 -14.72 5.54
CA ALA A 489 -4.26 -15.62 4.78
C ALA A 489 -4.60 -15.57 3.27
N MET A 490 -3.66 -15.96 2.41
CA MET A 490 -3.86 -15.89 0.95
C MET A 490 -5.08 -16.69 0.47
N GLU A 491 -5.39 -17.82 1.11
CA GLU A 491 -6.60 -18.60 0.79
C GLU A 491 -7.89 -17.83 1.13
N GLN A 492 -7.92 -17.10 2.24
CA GLN A 492 -9.05 -16.26 2.62
C GLN A 492 -9.20 -15.06 1.67
N VAL A 493 -8.09 -14.48 1.23
CA VAL A 493 -8.08 -13.43 0.20
C VAL A 493 -8.65 -13.98 -1.11
N LYS A 494 -8.23 -15.16 -1.55
CA LYS A 494 -8.77 -15.84 -2.75
C LYS A 494 -10.28 -16.07 -2.64
N ASP A 495 -10.74 -16.56 -1.49
CA ASP A 495 -12.16 -16.78 -1.20
C ASP A 495 -12.96 -15.47 -1.23
N TYR A 496 -12.40 -14.39 -0.67
CA TYR A 496 -13.04 -13.08 -0.70
C TYR A 496 -13.17 -12.56 -2.14
N ILE A 497 -12.09 -12.63 -2.93
CA ILE A 497 -12.06 -12.18 -4.32
C ILE A 497 -13.11 -12.95 -5.13
N THR A 498 -13.12 -14.28 -5.04
CA THR A 498 -14.03 -15.15 -5.81
C THR A 498 -15.49 -14.96 -5.44
N ARG A 499 -15.80 -14.69 -4.16
CA ARG A 499 -17.18 -14.49 -3.69
C ARG A 499 -17.72 -13.10 -3.97
N TYR A 500 -16.88 -12.08 -3.87
CA TYR A 500 -17.34 -10.69 -3.84
C TYR A 500 -16.82 -9.84 -5.00
N LEU A 501 -15.56 -10.00 -5.42
CA LEU A 501 -14.92 -9.03 -6.33
C LEU A 501 -15.00 -9.41 -7.81
N VAL A 502 -15.03 -10.70 -8.14
CA VAL A 502 -15.15 -11.17 -9.53
C VAL A 502 -16.52 -11.79 -9.81
N PRO A 503 -16.97 -11.81 -11.09
CA PRO A 503 -18.23 -12.44 -11.45
C PRO A 503 -18.27 -13.95 -11.12
N TYR A 504 -19.44 -14.46 -10.72
CA TYR A 504 -19.63 -15.86 -10.30
C TYR A 504 -19.32 -16.89 -11.40
N ASN A 505 -19.35 -16.48 -12.67
CA ASN A 505 -19.08 -17.32 -13.83
C ASN A 505 -17.62 -17.23 -14.31
N SER A 506 -16.73 -16.65 -13.50
CA SER A 506 -15.30 -16.54 -13.78
C SER A 506 -14.52 -17.60 -13.03
N TRP A 507 -13.51 -18.16 -13.69
CA TRP A 507 -12.52 -19.03 -13.05
C TRP A 507 -11.27 -18.22 -12.72
N MET A 508 -10.64 -18.44 -11.58
CA MET A 508 -9.49 -17.64 -11.14
C MET A 508 -8.29 -18.48 -10.69
N ALA A 509 -7.13 -18.22 -11.31
CA ALA A 509 -5.82 -18.59 -10.77
C ALA A 509 -5.23 -17.39 -10.05
N LEU A 510 -4.88 -17.59 -8.78
CA LEU A 510 -4.21 -16.59 -7.96
C LEU A 510 -2.79 -17.08 -7.66
N SER A 511 -1.80 -16.25 -7.96
CA SER A 511 -0.40 -16.51 -7.66
C SER A 511 0.11 -15.46 -6.68
N ASP A 512 0.59 -15.91 -5.51
CA ASP A 512 1.27 -15.04 -4.55
C ASP A 512 2.72 -14.82 -4.98
N VAL A 513 3.09 -13.57 -5.18
CA VAL A 513 4.46 -13.18 -5.51
C VAL A 513 5.35 -13.15 -4.25
N GLY A 514 4.77 -13.21 -3.04
CA GLY A 514 5.46 -13.05 -1.76
C GLY A 514 6.51 -14.12 -1.42
N ASP A 515 6.26 -15.39 -1.77
CA ASP A 515 7.11 -16.53 -1.38
C ASP A 515 7.40 -17.54 -2.51
N ALA A 516 6.74 -17.41 -3.65
CA ALA A 516 6.98 -18.27 -4.80
C ALA A 516 8.04 -17.65 -5.71
N GLY A 517 9.32 -17.80 -5.33
CA GLY A 517 10.28 -18.06 -6.41
C GLY A 517 9.73 -19.26 -7.17
N TYR A 518 9.60 -19.15 -8.50
CA TYR A 518 9.38 -20.31 -9.37
C TYR A 518 10.61 -21.24 -9.27
N ASN A 519 10.74 -21.89 -8.11
CA ASN A 519 11.57 -23.05 -7.89
C ASN A 519 10.67 -24.24 -8.23
N GLU A 520 10.20 -24.31 -9.48
CA GLU A 520 10.19 -25.63 -10.09
C GLU A 520 11.68 -26.04 -9.99
N LEU A 521 11.96 -27.05 -9.16
CA LEU A 521 13.12 -27.88 -9.38
C LEU A 521 12.92 -28.42 -10.79
N GLU A 522 13.33 -27.65 -11.80
CA GLU A 522 13.71 -28.24 -13.08
C GLU A 522 14.88 -29.14 -12.70
N GLU A 523 14.57 -30.39 -12.38
CA GLU A 523 15.45 -31.49 -12.72
C GLU A 523 15.71 -31.26 -14.20
N ALA A 524 16.86 -30.64 -14.50
CA ALA A 524 17.34 -30.55 -15.86
C ALA A 524 17.22 -31.98 -16.39
N PRO A 525 16.38 -32.24 -17.41
CA PRO A 525 16.37 -33.57 -17.98
C PRO A 525 17.82 -33.87 -18.36
N GLU A 526 18.32 -35.04 -18.00
CA GLU A 526 19.62 -35.50 -18.47
C GLU A 526 19.56 -35.58 -20.00
N THR A 527 19.76 -34.44 -20.67
CA THR A 527 19.72 -34.36 -22.11
C THR A 527 21.00 -34.99 -22.61
N PHE A 528 20.84 -36.07 -23.36
CA PHE A 528 21.85 -36.63 -24.26
C PHE A 528 22.65 -35.51 -24.94
N TYR A 529 23.92 -35.37 -24.56
CA TYR A 529 24.81 -34.39 -25.17
C TYR A 529 25.30 -34.89 -26.53
N TRP A 530 25.08 -34.09 -27.57
CA TRP A 530 25.87 -34.17 -28.80
C TRP A 530 27.14 -33.33 -28.60
N LEU A 531 28.31 -33.98 -28.63
CA LEU A 531 29.60 -33.30 -28.76
C LEU A 531 29.79 -32.91 -30.23
N PRO A 532 29.88 -31.62 -30.60
CA PRO A 532 30.24 -31.25 -31.96
C PRO A 532 31.77 -31.26 -32.10
N GLU A 533 32.30 -32.26 -32.81
CA GLU A 533 33.66 -32.24 -33.34
C GLU A 533 33.74 -31.25 -34.52
N ALA A 534 33.78 -29.93 -34.29
CA ALA A 534 34.36 -28.94 -35.23
C ALA A 534 34.37 -27.50 -34.67
N PRO A 535 35.43 -26.70 -34.89
CA PRO A 535 35.60 -25.37 -34.28
C PRO A 535 34.90 -24.22 -35.05
N TYR A 536 33.83 -24.48 -35.82
CA TYR A 536 33.24 -23.47 -36.72
C TYR A 536 32.01 -22.73 -36.16
N CYS A 537 31.53 -23.08 -34.96
CA CYS A 537 30.23 -22.61 -34.44
C CYS A 537 30.31 -21.46 -33.40
N GLU A 538 31.49 -20.94 -33.08
CA GLU A 538 31.64 -19.99 -31.96
C GLU A 538 31.38 -18.51 -32.31
N THR A 539 31.08 -18.18 -33.57
CA THR A 539 30.95 -16.77 -34.01
C THR A 539 29.68 -16.42 -34.80
N THR A 540 28.73 -17.36 -34.99
CA THR A 540 27.51 -17.10 -35.79
C THR A 540 26.23 -17.57 -35.10
N ALA A 541 25.25 -16.65 -35.02
CA ALA A 541 23.91 -16.92 -34.50
C ALA A 541 23.09 -17.76 -35.50
N TRP A 542 22.62 -18.92 -35.07
CA TRP A 542 21.76 -19.87 -35.79
C TRP A 542 22.39 -20.62 -36.98
N ARG A 543 22.02 -21.91 -37.09
CA ARG A 543 22.52 -22.84 -38.12
C ARG A 543 22.19 -22.33 -39.54
N PRO A 544 23.12 -22.40 -40.49
CA PRO A 544 22.77 -22.20 -41.90
C PRO A 544 21.76 -23.27 -42.35
N VAL A 545 20.74 -22.86 -43.11
CA VAL A 545 19.87 -23.81 -43.82
C VAL A 545 20.68 -24.37 -44.99
N GLY A 546 21.14 -25.61 -44.82
CA GLY A 546 21.89 -26.38 -45.79
C GLY A 546 23.09 -27.14 -45.22
N PRO A 547 22.96 -27.93 -44.13
CA PRO A 547 23.97 -28.96 -43.89
C PRO A 547 23.87 -29.97 -45.03
N SER A 548 24.95 -30.22 -45.74
CA SER A 548 25.09 -31.47 -46.47
C SER A 548 25.10 -32.59 -45.41
N CYS A 549 23.93 -33.13 -45.11
CA CYS A 549 23.83 -34.32 -44.28
C CYS A 549 24.49 -35.47 -45.05
N GLU A 550 25.60 -36.00 -44.54
CA GLU A 550 25.93 -37.39 -44.83
C GLU A 550 24.75 -38.23 -44.31
N LEU A 551 24.05 -38.89 -45.24
CA LEU A 551 23.05 -39.90 -44.92
C LEU A 551 23.74 -41.01 -44.11
N LYS A 552 23.52 -41.02 -42.79
CA LYS A 552 23.66 -42.24 -42.01
C LYS A 552 22.30 -42.93 -41.99
N ASP A 553 22.24 -44.10 -42.60
CA ASP A 553 21.08 -44.98 -42.55
C ASP A 553 20.80 -45.36 -41.08
N LEU A 554 19.72 -44.82 -40.52
CA LEU A 554 19.18 -45.23 -39.24
C LEU A 554 18.25 -46.43 -39.49
N VAL A 555 18.73 -47.62 -39.17
CA VAL A 555 17.90 -48.83 -39.09
C VAL A 555 17.07 -48.73 -37.80
N TRP A 556 15.75 -48.81 -37.94
CA TRP A 556 14.82 -48.94 -36.82
C TRP A 556 14.91 -50.37 -36.29
N GLU A 557 15.46 -50.58 -35.09
CA GLU A 557 15.30 -51.84 -34.36
C GLU A 557 14.01 -51.76 -33.54
N PRO A 558 13.08 -52.72 -33.68
CA PRO A 558 11.84 -52.72 -32.89
C PRO A 558 12.13 -52.97 -31.41
N GLU A 559 11.45 -52.22 -30.53
CA GLU A 559 11.45 -52.43 -29.09
C GLU A 559 11.03 -53.87 -28.75
N ILE A 560 11.88 -54.58 -28.02
CA ILE A 560 11.54 -55.85 -27.40
C ILE A 560 10.56 -55.55 -26.25
N GLU A 561 9.37 -56.16 -26.32
CA GLU A 561 8.32 -56.10 -25.31
C GLU A 561 8.89 -56.32 -23.89
N THR A 562 9.01 -55.26 -23.09
CA THR A 562 9.15 -55.37 -21.64
C THR A 562 7.83 -54.97 -20.97
N ALA A 563 6.79 -55.76 -21.23
CA ALA A 563 5.54 -55.70 -20.48
C ALA A 563 5.74 -56.41 -19.13
N TYR A 564 6.09 -55.65 -18.08
CA TYR A 564 5.84 -56.08 -16.70
C TYR A 564 4.36 -55.87 -16.37
N CYS A 565 3.53 -56.83 -16.75
CA CYS A 565 2.24 -57.06 -16.10
C CYS A 565 2.34 -58.37 -15.32
N GLU A 566 2.64 -58.27 -14.02
CA GLU A 566 2.50 -59.42 -13.12
C GLU A 566 1.00 -59.71 -12.94
N THR A 567 0.48 -60.63 -13.77
CA THR A 567 -0.78 -61.32 -13.49
C THR A 567 -0.57 -62.24 -12.28
N ARG A 568 -1.19 -61.88 -11.17
CA ARG A 568 -1.33 -62.72 -9.98
C ARG A 568 -2.30 -63.87 -10.30
N GLU A 569 -1.77 -65.08 -10.44
CA GLU A 569 -2.59 -66.29 -10.59
C GLU A 569 -3.36 -66.59 -9.30
N GLY A 570 -4.67 -66.88 -9.43
CA GLY A 570 -5.42 -67.67 -8.43
C GLY A 570 -6.60 -66.97 -7.75
N GLY A 571 -7.73 -66.84 -8.44
CA GLY A 571 -9.03 -66.56 -7.82
C GLY A 571 -10.15 -66.42 -8.86
N PRO A 572 -11.32 -67.06 -8.67
CA PRO A 572 -12.33 -67.17 -9.72
C PRO A 572 -13.07 -65.86 -9.97
N ASN A 573 -13.28 -65.55 -11.25
CA ASN A 573 -14.22 -64.54 -11.76
C ASN A 573 -15.59 -64.58 -11.04
N PRO A 574 -16.17 -63.43 -10.69
CA PRO A 574 -17.61 -63.24 -10.75
C PRO A 574 -17.98 -62.45 -12.02
N LYS A 575 -18.78 -63.10 -12.87
CA LYS A 575 -19.51 -62.47 -13.97
C LYS A 575 -20.49 -61.42 -13.42
N ASN A 576 -20.35 -60.18 -13.85
CA ASN A 576 -21.37 -59.40 -14.60
C ASN A 576 -20.91 -57.95 -14.73
#